data_AF-A0A7S2C7G8-F1
#
_entry.id   AF-A0A7S2C7G8-F1
#
_cell.length_a   1.000
_cell.length_b   1.000
_cell.length_c   1.000
_cell.angle_alpha   90.00
_cell.angle_beta   90.00
_cell.angle_gamma   90.00
#
_symmetry.space_group_name_H-M   'P 1'
#
loop_
_entity.id
_entity.type
_entity.pdbx_description
1 polymer ?
#
loop_
_entity_poly.entity_id
_entity_poly.type
_entity_poly.pdbx_seq_one_letter_code
_entity_poly.pdbx_strand_id
1 'polypeptide(L)'
;CLQFGNRFAASIISRQKHPLCTGVTWCAKGGIIFRPEFNRLLCAYAEDSATIRFKDGCPRPFCDPESMDENDDRYGFCFGLPHDPKNLDSMLRWWLNKEGNKYNEVLVDTAFYGAGLPHSIAAFVDDSRAHRKFIDFYGVDPNDYPLVHFDPELDADHPFSRITLVT
;
A
#
# COMPACT_ATOMS: atom_id res chain seq x y z
N CYS A 1 14.73 3.84 -5.88
CA CYS A 1 13.87 4.39 -6.95
C CYS A 1 14.39 4.06 -8.35
N LEU A 2 15.66 4.36 -8.68
CA LEU A 2 16.21 4.16 -10.04
C LEU A 2 16.15 2.71 -10.56
N GLN A 3 16.15 1.70 -9.68
CA GLN A 3 16.14 0.28 -10.04
C GLN A 3 14.76 -0.26 -10.45
N PHE A 4 13.66 0.35 -9.97
CA PHE A 4 12.29 -0.13 -10.23
C PHE A 4 11.51 0.78 -11.19
N GLY A 5 12.22 1.70 -11.85
CA GLY A 5 11.68 2.59 -12.87
C GLY A 5 10.72 3.63 -12.31
N ASN A 6 9.54 3.70 -12.92
CA ASN A 6 8.48 4.71 -12.72
C ASN A 6 7.41 4.27 -11.70
N ARG A 7 7.71 3.32 -10.79
CA ARG A 7 6.73 2.79 -9.84
C ARG A 7 7.34 2.21 -8.56
N PHE A 8 6.52 2.04 -7.54
CA PHE A 8 6.81 1.20 -6.38
C PHE A 8 5.58 0.37 -6.00
N ALA A 9 5.83 -0.82 -5.43
CA ALA A 9 4.79 -1.67 -4.86
C ALA A 9 4.46 -1.23 -3.43
N ALA A 10 3.18 -1.21 -3.11
CA ALA A 10 2.64 -0.92 -1.80
C ALA A 10 1.41 -1.80 -1.55
N SER A 11 0.78 -1.62 -0.40
CA SER A 11 -0.47 -2.30 -0.05
C SER A 11 -1.48 -1.30 0.49
N ILE A 12 -2.76 -1.57 0.21
CA ILE A 12 -3.87 -0.90 0.87
C ILE A 12 -4.06 -1.55 2.24
N ILE A 13 -4.03 -0.74 3.28
CA ILE A 13 -4.23 -1.17 4.66
C ILE A 13 -5.73 -1.12 4.96
N SER A 14 -6.28 -2.20 5.51
CA SER A 14 -7.67 -2.27 5.98
C SER A 14 -7.71 -2.81 7.41
N ARG A 15 -8.56 -2.20 8.25
CA ARG A 15 -8.81 -2.65 9.64
C ARG A 15 -9.16 -4.14 9.72
N GLN A 16 -9.96 -4.67 8.79
CA GLN A 16 -10.40 -6.07 8.80
C GLN A 16 -9.25 -7.07 8.52
N LYS A 17 -8.19 -6.62 7.84
CA LYS A 17 -7.01 -7.46 7.49
C LYS A 17 -5.76 -7.08 8.28
N HIS A 18 -5.82 -5.96 8.99
CA HIS A 18 -4.74 -5.40 9.80
C HIS A 18 -4.12 -6.37 10.84
N PRO A 19 -4.88 -7.23 11.55
CA PRO A 19 -4.27 -8.09 12.57
C PRO A 19 -3.40 -9.23 12.01
N LEU A 20 -3.35 -9.43 10.68
CA LEU A 20 -2.60 -10.54 10.06
C LEU A 20 -1.09 -10.31 10.00
N CYS A 21 -0.59 -9.16 10.47
CA CYS A 21 0.85 -8.88 10.56
C CYS A 21 1.50 -9.26 11.91
N THR A 22 0.82 -10.04 12.74
CA THR A 22 1.40 -10.61 13.96
C THR A 22 2.14 -11.90 13.62
N GLY A 23 3.44 -11.98 13.94
CA GLY A 23 4.23 -13.21 13.83
C GLY A 23 4.81 -13.56 12.46
N VAL A 24 4.79 -12.66 11.47
CA VAL A 24 5.41 -12.87 10.15
C VAL A 24 6.65 -11.99 9.97
N THR A 25 7.76 -12.60 9.54
CA THR A 25 9.06 -11.95 9.28
C THR A 25 9.04 -10.87 8.18
N TRP A 26 7.92 -10.71 7.49
CA TRP A 26 7.74 -9.80 6.33
C TRP A 26 6.94 -8.55 6.67
N CYS A 27 6.49 -8.40 7.92
CA CYS A 27 5.82 -7.17 8.33
C CYS A 27 6.84 -6.05 8.38
N ALA A 28 6.58 -5.01 7.58
CA ALA A 28 7.48 -3.90 7.40
C ALA A 28 7.78 -3.28 8.79
N LYS A 29 9.06 -3.20 9.14
CA LYS A 29 9.55 -2.55 10.38
C LYS A 29 9.45 -1.01 10.33
N GLY A 30 8.83 -0.49 9.27
CA GLY A 30 8.62 0.91 9.01
C GLY A 30 8.24 1.17 7.55
N GLY A 31 7.72 2.35 7.27
CA GLY A 31 7.21 2.71 5.95
C GLY A 31 6.64 4.13 5.91
N ILE A 32 5.84 4.39 4.88
CA ILE A 32 5.15 5.67 4.71
C ILE A 32 3.68 5.42 4.36
N ILE A 33 2.81 6.30 4.87
CA ILE A 33 1.41 6.36 4.49
C ILE A 33 1.28 7.44 3.42
N PHE A 34 0.63 7.12 2.31
CA PHE A 34 0.42 8.04 1.19
C PHE A 34 -0.85 8.86 1.37
N ARG A 35 -0.82 10.14 0.99
CA ARG A 35 -2.03 10.95 0.80
C ARG A 35 -2.65 10.62 -0.56
N PRO A 36 -3.87 10.05 -0.64
CA PRO A 36 -4.42 9.61 -1.92
C PRO A 36 -4.59 10.75 -2.93
N GLU A 37 -4.78 11.99 -2.49
CA GLU A 37 -4.97 13.17 -3.34
C GLU A 37 -3.73 13.55 -4.16
N PHE A 38 -2.55 13.15 -3.68
CA PHE A 38 -1.25 13.49 -4.27
C PHE A 38 -0.53 12.26 -4.85
N ASN A 39 -1.22 11.12 -4.93
CA ASN A 39 -0.67 9.88 -5.45
C ASN A 39 -1.61 9.29 -6.49
N ARG A 40 -1.05 8.43 -7.34
CA ARG A 40 -1.81 7.74 -8.38
C ARG A 40 -1.47 6.26 -8.39
N LEU A 41 -2.50 5.42 -8.43
CA LEU A 41 -2.33 4.01 -8.70
C LEU A 41 -2.26 3.76 -10.21
N LEU A 42 -1.35 2.88 -10.63
CA LEU A 42 -1.24 2.37 -11.99
C LEU A 42 -2.15 1.17 -12.19
N CYS A 43 -2.12 0.25 -11.24
CA CYS A 43 -2.97 -0.93 -11.17
C CYS A 43 -2.94 -1.50 -9.74
N ALA A 44 -3.77 -2.50 -9.50
CA ALA A 44 -3.83 -3.22 -8.24
C ALA A 44 -4.05 -4.72 -8.46
N TYR A 45 -3.73 -5.51 -7.45
CA TYR A 45 -3.88 -6.96 -7.41
C TYR A 45 -4.46 -7.35 -6.06
N ALA A 46 -5.35 -8.33 -6.06
CA ALA A 46 -5.93 -8.87 -4.83
C ALA A 46 -4.90 -9.52 -3.90
N GLU A 47 -3.75 -9.90 -4.45
CA GLU A 47 -2.67 -10.66 -3.83
C GLU A 47 -1.30 -10.21 -4.38
N ASP A 48 -0.22 -10.78 -3.86
CA ASP A 48 1.13 -10.61 -4.43
C ASP A 48 1.19 -11.13 -5.86
N SER A 49 1.57 -10.24 -6.79
CA SER A 49 1.66 -10.58 -8.21
C SER A 49 3.08 -10.55 -8.74
N ALA A 50 4.08 -10.45 -7.85
CA ALA A 50 5.49 -10.36 -8.17
C ALA A 50 5.76 -9.32 -9.26
N THR A 51 5.06 -8.18 -9.21
CA THR A 51 4.97 -7.18 -10.29
C THR A 51 6.30 -6.58 -10.71
N ILE A 52 7.30 -6.67 -9.85
CA ILE A 52 8.70 -6.34 -10.13
C ILE A 52 9.25 -7.05 -11.38
N ARG A 53 8.69 -8.22 -11.76
CA ARG A 53 9.10 -8.98 -12.95
C ARG A 53 8.60 -8.39 -14.28
N PHE A 54 7.58 -7.54 -14.25
CA PHE A 54 7.02 -6.94 -15.46
C PHE A 54 7.62 -5.56 -15.68
N LYS A 55 7.97 -5.21 -16.92
CA LYS A 55 8.63 -3.92 -17.26
C LYS A 55 7.87 -2.69 -16.76
N ASP A 56 6.53 -2.74 -16.79
CA ASP A 56 5.64 -1.65 -16.36
C ASP A 56 4.83 -1.99 -15.11
N GLY A 57 5.01 -3.20 -14.55
CA GLY A 57 4.30 -3.69 -13.37
C GLY A 57 2.82 -4.03 -13.58
N CYS A 58 2.18 -3.48 -14.61
CA CYS A 58 0.77 -3.72 -14.96
C CYS A 58 0.66 -4.34 -16.36
N PRO A 59 0.89 -5.66 -16.52
CA PRO A 59 0.75 -6.32 -17.82
C PRO A 59 -0.69 -6.25 -18.33
N ARG A 60 -0.86 -6.13 -19.64
CA ARG A 60 -2.19 -6.27 -20.28
C ARG A 60 -2.47 -7.75 -20.57
N PRO A 61 -3.75 -8.17 -20.61
CA PRO A 61 -4.96 -7.39 -20.36
C PRO A 61 -5.19 -7.10 -18.86
N PHE A 62 -6.01 -6.09 -18.57
CA PHE A 62 -6.56 -5.92 -17.22
C PHE A 62 -7.68 -6.93 -17.01
N CYS A 63 -7.94 -7.25 -15.74
CA CYS A 63 -9.12 -7.98 -15.34
C CYS A 63 -10.39 -7.32 -15.90
N ASP A 64 -11.21 -8.11 -16.60
CA ASP A 64 -12.52 -7.69 -17.04
C ASP A 64 -13.52 -7.84 -15.88
N PRO A 65 -14.16 -6.75 -15.41
CA PRO A 65 -15.17 -6.80 -14.36
C PRO A 65 -16.30 -7.79 -14.63
N GLU A 66 -16.68 -7.99 -15.89
CA GLU A 66 -17.76 -8.92 -16.26
C GLU A 66 -17.33 -10.39 -16.11
N SER A 67 -16.02 -10.64 -16.03
CA SER A 67 -15.42 -11.97 -15.84
C SER A 67 -15.03 -12.27 -14.39
N MET A 68 -15.31 -11.35 -13.46
CA MET A 68 -15.00 -11.52 -12.04
C MET A 68 -15.97 -12.52 -11.39
N ASP A 69 -15.64 -13.81 -11.46
CA ASP A 69 -16.27 -14.79 -10.57
C ASP A 69 -15.55 -14.75 -9.22
N GLU A 70 -16.22 -14.16 -8.22
CA GLU A 70 -15.70 -14.08 -6.85
C GLU A 70 -15.49 -15.47 -6.21
N ASN A 71 -16.09 -16.53 -6.79
CA ASN A 71 -16.01 -17.90 -6.30
C ASN A 71 -14.95 -18.76 -7.01
N ASP A 72 -14.36 -18.30 -8.13
CA ASP A 72 -13.31 -19.05 -8.82
C ASP A 72 -11.92 -18.63 -8.31
N ASP A 73 -11.43 -19.37 -7.31
CA ASP A 73 -10.12 -19.15 -6.69
C ASP A 73 -9.01 -20.04 -7.26
N ARG A 74 -9.31 -20.87 -8.27
CA ARG A 74 -8.37 -21.88 -8.80
C ARG A 74 -7.08 -21.26 -9.36
N TYR A 75 -7.14 -19.99 -9.74
CA TYR A 75 -6.02 -19.22 -10.30
C TYR A 75 -5.85 -17.85 -9.63
N GLY A 76 -6.41 -17.67 -8.43
CA GLY A 76 -6.52 -16.36 -7.77
C GLY A 76 -7.62 -15.49 -8.38
N PHE A 77 -8.00 -14.41 -7.68
CA PHE A 77 -9.05 -13.50 -8.15
C PHE A 77 -8.71 -12.98 -9.55
N CYS A 78 -9.65 -13.17 -10.49
CA CYS A 78 -9.49 -12.79 -11.89
C CYS A 78 -8.21 -13.34 -12.55
N PHE A 79 -7.87 -14.61 -12.26
CA PHE A 79 -6.68 -15.29 -12.81
C PHE A 79 -5.35 -14.57 -12.51
N GLY A 80 -5.31 -13.75 -11.46
CA GLY A 80 -4.14 -12.94 -11.09
C GLY A 80 -3.84 -11.78 -12.05
N LEU A 81 -4.81 -11.38 -12.88
CA LEU A 81 -4.68 -10.22 -13.76
C LEU A 81 -4.70 -8.91 -12.96
N PRO A 82 -4.02 -7.85 -13.44
CA PRO A 82 -4.11 -6.54 -12.80
C PRO A 82 -5.52 -5.96 -12.91
N HIS A 83 -5.93 -5.28 -11.85
CA HIS A 83 -7.16 -4.50 -11.77
C HIS A 83 -6.89 -3.03 -12.10
N ASP A 84 -7.78 -2.47 -12.91
CA ASP A 84 -7.78 -1.03 -13.20
C ASP A 84 -8.12 -0.32 -11.89
N PRO A 85 -7.44 0.79 -11.52
CA PRO A 85 -7.74 1.54 -10.31
C PRO A 85 -9.23 1.92 -10.17
N LYS A 86 -9.98 2.05 -11.27
CA LYS A 86 -11.43 2.31 -11.22
C LYS A 86 -12.25 1.12 -10.67
N ASN A 87 -11.69 -0.09 -10.71
CA ASN A 87 -12.31 -1.34 -10.27
C ASN A 87 -11.73 -1.83 -8.94
N LEU A 88 -11.06 -0.94 -8.19
CA LEU A 88 -10.40 -1.26 -6.93
C LEU A 88 -11.38 -1.78 -5.88
N ASP A 89 -12.62 -1.27 -5.86
CA ASP A 89 -13.66 -1.70 -4.91
C ASP A 89 -13.94 -3.21 -5.00
N SER A 90 -14.18 -3.74 -6.20
CA SER A 90 -14.43 -5.18 -6.40
C SER A 90 -13.24 -6.03 -5.95
N MET A 91 -12.02 -5.61 -6.29
CA MET A 91 -10.80 -6.28 -5.85
C MET A 91 -10.66 -6.28 -4.33
N LEU A 92 -10.88 -5.12 -3.70
CA LEU A 92 -10.78 -5.00 -2.25
C LEU A 92 -11.86 -5.82 -1.54
N ARG A 93 -13.11 -5.84 -2.03
CA ARG A 93 -14.17 -6.68 -1.46
C ARG A 93 -13.79 -8.16 -1.47
N TRP A 94 -13.27 -8.65 -2.59
CA TRP A 94 -12.81 -10.03 -2.66
C TRP A 94 -11.65 -10.28 -1.68
N TRP A 95 -10.62 -9.41 -1.70
CA TRP A 95 -9.48 -9.53 -0.79
C TRP A 95 -9.90 -9.54 0.68
N LEU A 96 -10.82 -8.65 1.08
CA LEU A 96 -11.35 -8.55 2.44
C LEU A 96 -12.09 -9.83 2.86
N ASN A 97 -12.81 -10.46 1.94
CA ASN A 97 -13.58 -11.67 2.22
C ASN A 97 -12.76 -12.97 2.13
N LYS A 98 -11.59 -12.96 1.47
CA LYS A 98 -10.77 -14.16 1.30
C LYS A 98 -9.97 -14.50 2.56
N GLU A 99 -10.24 -15.64 3.19
CA GLU A 99 -9.45 -16.14 4.31
C GLU A 99 -8.00 -16.47 3.90
N GLY A 100 -7.05 -16.23 4.81
CA GLY A 100 -5.64 -16.57 4.60
C GLY A 100 -4.83 -15.58 3.76
N ASN A 101 -5.46 -14.71 2.98
CA ASN A 101 -4.77 -13.65 2.24
C ASN A 101 -4.25 -12.55 3.17
N LYS A 102 -2.92 -12.36 3.14
CA LYS A 102 -2.22 -11.49 4.10
C LYS A 102 -2.07 -10.05 3.62
N TYR A 103 -1.99 -9.83 2.31
CA TYR A 103 -1.85 -8.49 1.73
C TYR A 103 -2.31 -8.45 0.27
N ASN A 104 -2.69 -7.26 -0.18
CA ASN A 104 -2.89 -6.92 -1.58
C ASN A 104 -1.64 -6.20 -2.11
N GLU A 105 -1.50 -6.11 -3.43
CA GLU A 105 -0.44 -5.31 -4.06
C GLU A 105 -1.05 -4.19 -4.89
N VAL A 106 -0.61 -2.96 -4.66
CA VAL A 106 -0.92 -1.80 -5.49
C VAL A 106 0.35 -1.19 -6.03
N LEU A 107 0.33 -0.78 -7.30
CA LEU A 107 1.45 -0.08 -7.90
C LEU A 107 1.18 1.41 -7.95
N VAL A 108 2.03 2.16 -7.29
CA VAL A 108 1.96 3.62 -7.27
C VAL A 108 2.88 4.19 -8.35
N ASP A 109 2.39 5.19 -9.07
CA ASP A 109 3.14 5.95 -10.06
C ASP A 109 4.18 6.85 -9.36
N THR A 110 5.48 6.58 -9.56
CA THR A 110 6.54 7.37 -8.90
C THR A 110 6.67 8.78 -9.47
N ALA A 111 6.19 9.04 -10.70
CA ALA A 111 6.23 10.37 -11.27
C ALA A 111 5.25 11.30 -10.54
N PHE A 112 4.03 10.82 -10.27
CA PHE A 112 3.06 11.56 -9.46
C PHE A 112 3.51 11.70 -8.02
N TYR A 113 3.95 10.61 -7.39
CA TYR A 113 4.49 10.65 -6.04
C TYR A 113 5.62 11.68 -5.90
N GLY A 114 6.60 11.64 -6.80
CA GLY A 114 7.78 12.50 -6.75
C GLY A 114 7.46 13.97 -7.02
N ALA A 115 6.57 14.25 -7.98
CA ALA A 115 6.09 15.61 -8.24
C ALA A 115 5.24 16.17 -7.10
N GLY A 116 4.58 15.31 -6.31
CA GLY A 116 3.75 15.68 -5.18
C GLY A 116 4.51 15.86 -3.85
N LEU A 117 5.81 15.55 -3.78
CA LEU A 117 6.57 15.70 -2.53
C LEU A 117 6.67 17.18 -2.11
N PRO A 118 6.61 17.48 -0.78
CA PRO A 118 6.44 16.54 0.34
C PRO A 118 4.99 16.05 0.54
N HIS A 119 4.00 16.73 -0.04
CA HIS A 119 2.57 16.52 0.20
C HIS A 119 2.03 15.14 -0.15
N SER A 120 2.75 14.35 -0.96
CA SER A 120 2.40 12.96 -1.26
C SER A 120 2.49 12.02 -0.06
N ILE A 121 3.15 12.43 1.03
CA ILE A 121 3.26 11.65 2.27
C ILE A 121 2.30 12.20 3.32
N ALA A 122 1.56 11.30 3.96
CA ALA A 122 0.68 11.60 5.09
C ALA A 122 1.38 11.42 6.44
N ALA A 123 2.16 10.35 6.58
CA ALA A 123 2.85 9.98 7.80
C ALA A 123 4.00 9.00 7.51
N PHE A 124 4.91 8.86 8.46
CA PHE A 124 5.92 7.81 8.51
C PHE A 124 5.50 6.77 9.55
N VAL A 125 5.70 5.49 9.27
CA VAL A 125 5.41 4.39 10.20
C VAL A 125 6.74 3.84 10.68
N ASP A 126 6.99 3.78 11.99
CA ASP A 126 8.13 3.09 12.65
C ASP A 126 9.56 3.37 12.11
N ASP A 127 9.76 4.32 11.19
CA ASP A 127 11.05 4.71 10.61
C ASP A 127 11.43 6.15 11.00
N SER A 128 11.86 6.32 12.26
CA SER A 128 12.27 7.62 12.81
C SER A 128 13.47 8.22 12.07
N ARG A 129 14.32 7.40 11.45
CA ARG A 129 15.49 7.87 10.69
C ARG A 129 15.07 8.48 9.37
N ALA A 130 14.18 7.82 8.63
CA ALA A 130 13.64 8.37 7.38
C ALA A 130 12.79 9.62 7.65
N HIS A 131 11.95 9.58 8.69
CA HIS A 131 11.16 10.72 9.14
C HIS A 131 12.02 11.94 9.42
N ARG A 132 13.04 11.85 10.28
CA ARG A 132 13.93 12.98 10.60
C ARG A 132 14.61 13.55 9.36
N LYS A 133 15.14 12.68 8.49
CA LYS A 133 15.76 13.12 7.23
C LYS A 133 14.79 13.85 6.32
N PHE A 134 13.54 13.42 6.28
CA PHE A 134 12.49 14.07 5.49
C PHE A 134 12.17 15.46 6.04
N ILE A 135 11.98 15.57 7.36
CA ILE A 135 11.76 16.85 8.05
C ILE A 135 12.93 17.81 7.78
N ASP A 136 14.17 17.36 7.97
CA ASP A 136 15.37 18.17 7.77
C ASP A 136 15.53 18.61 6.29
N PHE A 137 15.23 17.72 5.35
CA PHE A 137 15.40 17.99 3.91
C PHE A 137 14.35 18.96 3.36
N TYR A 138 13.08 18.79 3.76
CA TYR A 138 11.98 19.61 3.24
C TYR A 138 11.68 20.84 4.11
N GLY A 139 12.22 20.94 5.33
CA GLY A 139 11.96 22.05 6.24
C GLY A 139 10.49 22.17 6.66
N VAL A 140 9.81 21.04 6.83
CA VAL A 140 8.37 20.96 7.14
C VAL A 140 8.12 20.71 8.63
N ASP A 141 6.92 21.01 9.11
CA ASP A 141 6.54 20.75 10.50
C ASP A 141 6.37 19.22 10.74
N PRO A 142 7.04 18.62 11.74
CA PRO A 142 6.84 17.22 12.09
C PRO A 142 5.39 16.86 12.48
N ASN A 143 4.57 17.84 12.87
CA ASN A 143 3.14 17.64 13.16
C ASN A 143 2.31 17.42 11.89
N ASP A 144 2.72 18.00 10.75
CA ASP A 144 2.04 17.83 9.46
C ASP A 144 2.40 16.50 8.78
N TYR A 145 3.51 15.88 9.21
CA TYR A 145 4.05 14.62 8.70
C TYR A 145 4.45 13.72 9.88
N PRO A 146 3.49 13.26 10.70
CA PRO A 146 3.80 12.59 11.95
C PRO A 146 4.53 11.25 11.77
N LEU A 147 5.29 10.86 12.79
CA LEU A 147 5.75 9.49 12.98
C LEU A 147 4.67 8.73 13.77
N VAL A 148 4.11 7.69 13.16
CA VAL A 148 3.16 6.80 13.80
C VAL A 148 3.82 5.46 14.10
N HIS A 149 3.37 4.83 15.17
CA HIS A 149 3.83 3.51 15.56
C HIS A 149 2.69 2.51 15.40
N PHE A 150 3.02 1.33 14.89
CA PHE A 150 2.07 0.22 14.88
C PHE A 150 2.22 -0.60 16.16
N ASP A 151 1.17 -0.60 16.98
CA ASP A 151 1.05 -1.46 18.16
C ASP A 151 0.04 -2.58 17.86
N PRO A 152 0.49 -3.80 17.50
CA PRO A 152 -0.41 -4.86 17.06
C PRO A 152 -1.46 -5.28 18.10
N GLU A 153 -1.22 -5.05 19.39
CA GLU A 153 -2.18 -5.38 20.45
C GLU A 153 -3.27 -4.31 20.59
N LEU A 154 -2.93 -3.04 20.38
CA LEU A 154 -3.85 -1.90 20.52
C LEU A 154 -4.50 -1.48 19.20
N ASP A 155 -3.80 -1.68 18.09
CA ASP A 155 -4.18 -1.23 16.75
C ASP A 155 -4.93 -2.32 15.96
N ALA A 156 -5.26 -3.45 16.60
CA ALA A 156 -6.12 -4.49 16.02
C ALA A 156 -7.49 -3.92 15.65
N ASP A 157 -8.02 -3.01 16.48
CA ASP A 157 -9.28 -2.32 16.26
C ASP A 157 -9.11 -0.87 15.79
N HIS A 158 -8.03 -0.18 16.17
CA HIS A 158 -7.84 1.22 15.82
C HIS A 158 -6.44 1.42 15.25
N PRO A 159 -6.22 1.17 13.94
CA PRO A 159 -4.92 1.35 13.32
C PRO A 159 -4.31 2.71 13.65
N PHE A 160 -3.04 2.72 14.10
CA PHE A 160 -2.28 3.94 14.40
C PHE A 160 -2.86 4.77 15.54
N SER A 161 -3.42 4.12 16.57
CA SER A 161 -4.00 4.78 17.75
C SER A 161 -2.99 5.63 18.54
N ARG A 162 -1.69 5.43 18.30
CA ARG A 162 -0.58 6.21 18.86
C ARG A 162 0.15 7.00 17.78
N ILE A 163 -0.13 8.30 17.75
CA ILE A 163 0.63 9.27 16.98
C ILE A 163 1.73 9.81 17.90
N THR A 164 2.99 9.60 17.56
CA THR A 164 4.12 10.14 18.34
C THR A 164 4.73 11.31 17.61
N LEU A 165 4.70 12.47 18.26
CA LEU A 165 5.40 13.65 17.78
C LEU A 165 6.86 13.51 18.21
N VAL A 166 7.74 13.22 17.26
CA VAL A 166 9.18 13.25 17.50
C VAL A 166 9.63 14.69 17.33
N THR A 167 9.95 15.35 18.44
CA THR A 167 10.61 16.67 18.47
C THR A 167 12.12 16.53 18.37
#